data_AF-A0A7W9Q6C2-F1
#
_entry.id   AF-A0A7W9Q6C2-F1
#
_cell.length_a   1.000
_cell.length_b   1.000
_cell.length_c   1.000
_cell.angle_alpha   90.00
_cell.angle_beta   90.00
_cell.angle_gamma   90.00
#
_symmetry.space_group_name_H-M   'P 1'
#
loop_
_entity.id
_entity.type
_entity.pdbx_description
1 polymer ?
#
loop_
_entity_poly.entity_id
_entity_poly.type
_entity_poly.pdbx_seq_one_letter_code
_entity_poly.pdbx_strand_id
1 'polypeptide(L)'
;MLDTSARLLELLSLLQFGHDCPGSELANRLGVTTRTVRRGIERLRDLGYPVRALQGTAGYRLGAGTPLPPLLLDDEEAIAVTVGLRTTAGSSVTGIEETALRALATLEQVLPARLRHRVQTLQAATAHVAATGPAVSSDALMGLRRLAGLP
;
A
#
# COMPACT_ATOMS: atom_id res chain seq x y z
N MET A 1 -10.21 -17.30 -27.15
CA MET A 1 -9.31 -17.81 -26.08
C MET A 1 -8.76 -16.60 -25.38
N LEU A 2 -9.02 -16.41 -24.08
CA LEU A 2 -8.37 -15.33 -23.33
C LEU A 2 -6.85 -15.54 -23.44
N ASP A 3 -6.15 -14.54 -23.97
CA ASP A 3 -4.68 -14.54 -24.07
C ASP A 3 -4.06 -14.92 -22.72
N THR A 4 -2.90 -15.59 -22.76
CA THR A 4 -2.20 -16.04 -21.53
C THR A 4 -2.03 -14.90 -20.53
N SER A 5 -1.83 -13.67 -21.02
CA SER A 5 -1.74 -12.43 -20.25
C SER A 5 -3.07 -12.06 -19.56
N ALA A 6 -4.19 -12.14 -20.28
CA ALA A 6 -5.52 -11.83 -19.74
C ALA A 6 -5.89 -12.79 -18.59
N ARG A 7 -5.59 -14.08 -18.76
CA ARG A 7 -5.80 -15.09 -17.70
C ARG A 7 -4.93 -14.85 -16.46
N LEU A 8 -3.71 -14.34 -16.64
CA LEU A 8 -2.80 -14.04 -15.54
C LEU A 8 -3.26 -12.82 -14.74
N LEU A 9 -3.79 -11.80 -15.44
CA LEU A 9 -4.40 -10.62 -14.81
C LEU A 9 -5.69 -10.97 -14.07
N GLU A 10 -6.51 -11.85 -14.63
CA GLU A 10 -7.73 -12.34 -13.99
C GLU A 10 -7.41 -13.17 -12.73
N LEU A 11 -6.41 -14.07 -12.80
CA LEU A 11 -5.90 -14.79 -11.65
C LEU A 11 -5.38 -13.83 -10.56
N LEU A 12 -4.65 -12.78 -10.94
CA LEU A 12 -4.17 -11.76 -10.01
C LEU A 12 -5.34 -11.03 -9.34
N SER A 13 -6.35 -10.63 -10.11
CA SER A 13 -7.55 -9.98 -9.57
C SER A 13 -8.26 -10.87 -8.55
N LEU A 14 -8.42 -12.18 -8.83
CA LEU A 14 -9.04 -13.13 -7.91
C LEU A 14 -8.26 -13.27 -6.58
N LEU A 15 -6.93 -13.10 -6.60
CA LEU A 15 -6.08 -13.19 -5.41
C LEU A 15 -6.06 -11.90 -4.57
N GLN A 16 -6.48 -10.75 -5.14
CA GLN A 16 -6.49 -9.44 -4.46
C GLN A 16 -7.68 -9.25 -3.52
N PHE A 17 -8.82 -9.93 -3.75
CA PHE A 17 -10.05 -9.78 -2.93
C PHE A 17 -10.04 -10.53 -1.59
N GLY A 18 -8.86 -10.71 -0.99
CA GLY A 18 -8.66 -10.89 0.46
C GLY A 18 -9.02 -12.23 1.10
N HIS A 19 -9.70 -13.15 0.42
CA HIS A 19 -10.02 -14.47 0.97
C HIS A 19 -9.04 -15.54 0.48
N ASP A 20 -8.94 -16.61 1.26
CA ASP A 20 -8.13 -17.77 0.87
C ASP A 20 -8.86 -18.53 -0.24
N CYS A 21 -8.36 -18.40 -1.45
CA CYS A 21 -8.98 -19.00 -2.62
C CYS A 21 -8.41 -20.39 -2.85
N PRO A 22 -9.21 -21.47 -2.69
CA PRO A 22 -8.73 -22.81 -2.97
C PRO A 22 -8.33 -22.94 -4.44
N GLY A 23 -7.26 -23.70 -4.72
CA GLY A 23 -6.77 -23.90 -6.09
C GLY A 23 -7.82 -24.48 -7.04
N SER A 24 -8.76 -25.29 -6.51
CA SER A 24 -9.91 -25.82 -7.24
C SER A 24 -10.96 -24.76 -7.58
N GLU A 25 -11.19 -23.78 -6.71
CA GLU A 25 -12.12 -22.68 -6.99
C GLU A 25 -11.56 -21.72 -8.03
N LEU A 26 -10.27 -21.38 -7.93
CA LEU A 26 -9.57 -20.60 -8.96
C LEU A 26 -9.65 -21.30 -10.32
N ALA A 27 -9.48 -22.62 -10.34
CA ALA A 27 -9.57 -23.44 -11.54
C ALA A 27 -10.98 -23.38 -12.16
N ASN A 28 -12.02 -23.51 -11.34
CA ASN A 28 -13.41 -23.42 -11.78
C ASN A 28 -13.75 -22.01 -12.33
N ARG A 29 -13.36 -20.94 -11.62
CA ARG A 29 -13.63 -19.55 -12.04
C ARG A 29 -12.92 -19.18 -13.34
N LEU A 30 -11.68 -19.65 -13.53
CA LEU A 30 -10.88 -19.37 -14.73
C LEU A 30 -11.15 -20.35 -15.89
N GLY A 31 -12.00 -21.37 -15.67
CA GLY A 31 -12.29 -22.42 -16.66
C GLY A 31 -11.05 -23.24 -17.05
N VAL A 32 -10.18 -23.56 -16.09
CA VAL A 32 -8.91 -24.28 -16.32
C VAL A 32 -8.69 -25.40 -15.31
N THR A 33 -7.60 -26.14 -15.47
CA THR A 33 -7.16 -27.13 -14.48
C THR A 33 -6.41 -26.48 -13.32
N THR A 34 -6.40 -27.14 -12.16
CA THR A 34 -5.58 -26.75 -11.00
C THR A 34 -4.08 -26.70 -11.32
N ARG A 35 -3.60 -27.56 -12.24
CA ARG A 35 -2.21 -27.52 -12.75
C ARG A 35 -1.92 -26.21 -13.48
N THR A 36 -2.88 -25.70 -14.24
CA THR A 36 -2.76 -24.42 -14.96
C THR A 36 -2.77 -23.24 -13.98
N VAL A 37 -3.61 -23.29 -12.94
CA VAL A 37 -3.59 -22.30 -11.86
C VAL A 37 -2.23 -22.27 -11.17
N ARG A 38 -1.70 -23.44 -10.78
CA ARG A 38 -0.38 -23.52 -10.13
C ARG A 38 0.73 -22.90 -10.99
N ARG A 39 0.75 -23.16 -12.30
CA ARG A 39 1.69 -22.52 -13.23
C ARG A 39 1.49 -21.00 -13.33
N GLY A 40 0.25 -20.52 -13.33
CA GLY A 40 -0.05 -19.09 -13.29
C GLY A 40 0.47 -18.42 -12.01
N ILE A 41 0.34 -19.11 -10.88
CA ILE A 41 0.83 -18.64 -9.58
C ILE A 41 2.36 -18.59 -9.54
N GLU A 42 3.05 -19.62 -10.04
CA GLU A 42 4.52 -19.61 -10.19
C GLU A 42 4.95 -18.41 -11.04
N ARG A 43 4.26 -18.18 -12.17
CA ARG A 43 4.57 -17.05 -13.05
C ARG A 43 4.29 -15.69 -12.41
N LEU A 44 3.25 -15.56 -11.57
CA LEU A 44 3.02 -14.34 -10.78
C LEU A 44 4.15 -14.09 -9.78
N ARG A 45 4.69 -15.14 -9.15
CA ARG A 45 5.85 -15.03 -8.25
C ARG A 45 7.11 -14.60 -8.99
N ASP A 46 7.36 -15.16 -10.16
CA ASP A 46 8.49 -14.76 -11.01
C ASP A 46 8.39 -13.27 -11.42
N LEU A 47 7.17 -12.75 -11.56
CA LEU A 47 6.89 -11.33 -11.82
C LEU A 47 6.94 -10.44 -10.57
N GLY A 48 7.27 -10.99 -9.40
CA GLY A 48 7.42 -10.23 -8.16
C GLY A 48 6.15 -10.08 -7.31
N TYR A 49 5.04 -10.75 -7.68
CA TYR A 49 3.83 -10.77 -6.84
C TYR A 49 3.97 -11.81 -5.72
N PRO A 50 3.89 -11.43 -4.43
CA PRO A 50 4.14 -12.33 -3.31
C PRO A 50 2.94 -13.24 -3.03
N VAL A 51 2.69 -14.25 -3.87
CA VAL A 51 1.58 -15.20 -3.66
C VAL A 51 1.95 -16.28 -2.63
N ARG A 52 1.27 -16.30 -1.48
CA ARG A 52 1.46 -17.30 -0.42
C ARG A 52 0.52 -18.49 -0.63
N ALA A 53 1.04 -19.69 -0.39
CA ALA A 53 0.22 -20.88 -0.21
C ALA A 53 0.07 -21.14 1.29
N LEU A 54 -1.15 -21.31 1.77
CA LEU A 54 -1.38 -21.65 3.17
C LEU A 54 -1.11 -23.14 3.38
N GLN A 55 -0.33 -23.46 4.40
CA GLN A 55 -0.15 -24.86 4.81
C GLN A 55 -1.39 -25.29 5.59
N GLY A 56 -2.01 -26.42 5.22
CA GLY A 56 -3.17 -27.00 5.92
C GLY A 56 -4.53 -26.74 5.26
N THR A 57 -4.68 -25.67 4.48
CA THR A 57 -5.87 -25.41 3.64
C THR A 57 -5.38 -25.16 2.22
N ALA A 58 -5.93 -25.82 1.21
CA ALA A 58 -5.43 -25.80 -0.17
C ALA A 58 -5.69 -24.46 -0.90
N GLY A 59 -5.38 -23.33 -0.25
CA GLY A 59 -5.69 -21.97 -0.68
C GLY A 59 -4.47 -21.11 -1.00
N TYR A 60 -4.69 -20.18 -1.92
CA TYR A 60 -3.72 -19.17 -2.32
C TYR A 60 -4.24 -17.78 -1.96
N ARG A 61 -3.33 -16.91 -1.53
CA ARG A 61 -3.60 -15.50 -1.23
C ARG A 61 -2.44 -14.63 -1.68
N LEU A 62 -2.72 -13.40 -2.13
CA LEU A 62 -1.69 -12.40 -2.30
C LEU A 62 -1.19 -11.92 -0.92
N GLY A 63 0.08 -12.14 -0.61
CA GLY A 63 0.68 -11.73 0.65
C GLY A 63 0.83 -10.20 0.74
N ALA A 64 0.66 -9.65 1.94
CA ALA A 64 1.08 -8.29 2.23
C ALA A 64 2.62 -8.21 2.11
N GLY A 65 3.11 -7.52 1.08
CA GLY A 65 4.54 -7.43 0.78
C GLY A 65 4.90 -6.68 -0.51
N THR A 66 3.97 -5.95 -1.11
CA THR A 66 4.22 -5.03 -2.24
C THR A 66 4.11 -3.59 -1.74
N PRO A 67 4.67 -2.59 -2.46
CA PRO A 67 4.30 -1.20 -2.20
C PRO A 67 2.78 -1.09 -2.15
N LEU A 68 2.28 -0.18 -1.32
CA LEU A 68 0.85 0.03 -1.08
C LEU A 68 0.07 -0.08 -2.41
N PRO A 69 -1.02 -0.88 -2.47
CA PRO A 69 -1.84 -0.95 -3.66
C PRO A 69 -2.32 0.46 -4.03
N PRO A 70 -2.68 0.72 -5.31
CA PRO A 70 -3.11 2.05 -5.75
C PRO A 70 -4.23 2.56 -4.85
N LEU A 71 -3.91 3.62 -4.09
CA LEU A 71 -4.85 4.25 -3.17
C LEU A 71 -5.80 5.12 -3.98
N LEU A 72 -7.07 4.74 -4.00
CA LEU A 72 -8.14 5.60 -4.48
C LEU A 72 -8.45 6.58 -3.35
N LEU A 73 -7.80 7.74 -3.39
CA LEU A 73 -8.07 8.83 -2.48
C LEU A 73 -9.03 9.80 -3.16
N ASP A 74 -10.04 10.24 -2.44
CA ASP A 74 -10.82 11.40 -2.85
C ASP A 74 -10.03 12.72 -2.65
N ASP A 75 -10.63 13.82 -3.10
CA ASP A 75 -10.00 15.15 -3.04
C ASP A 75 -9.68 15.58 -1.59
N GLU A 76 -10.49 15.22 -0.58
CA GLU A 76 -10.28 15.58 0.82
C GLU A 76 -9.25 14.66 1.51
N GLU A 77 -9.32 13.36 1.25
CA GLU A 77 -8.37 12.36 1.74
C GLU A 77 -6.95 12.67 1.24
N ALA A 78 -6.81 13.05 -0.04
CA ALA A 78 -5.52 13.41 -0.61
C ALA A 78 -4.94 14.68 0.04
N ILE A 79 -5.79 15.66 0.38
CA ILE A 79 -5.38 16.86 1.13
C ILE A 79 -4.91 16.46 2.53
N ALA A 80 -5.68 15.63 3.25
CA ALA A 80 -5.35 15.19 4.60
C ALA A 80 -4.00 14.45 4.66
N VAL A 81 -3.76 13.54 3.73
CA VAL A 81 -2.48 12.81 3.62
C VAL A 81 -1.34 13.76 3.33
N THR A 82 -1.51 14.71 2.40
CA THR A 82 -0.45 15.66 2.04
C THR A 82 -0.08 16.58 3.22
N VAL A 83 -1.08 17.07 3.96
CA VAL A 83 -0.87 17.87 5.17
C VAL A 83 -0.17 17.04 6.24
N GLY A 84 -0.61 15.81 6.49
CA GLY A 84 0.01 14.90 7.44
C GLY A 84 1.49 14.65 7.14
N LEU A 85 1.82 14.31 5.89
CA LEU A 85 3.20 14.06 5.46
C LEU A 85 4.11 15.29 5.65
N ARG A 86 3.62 16.51 5.40
CA ARG A 86 4.41 17.73 5.64
C ARG A 86 4.59 18.05 7.10
N THR A 87 3.53 17.89 7.89
CA THR A 87 3.62 18.08 9.34
C THR A 87 4.63 17.10 9.91
N THR A 88 4.66 15.85 9.44
CA THR A 88 5.68 14.87 9.82
C THR A 88 7.09 15.27 9.36
N ALA A 89 7.25 15.76 8.13
CA ALA A 89 8.54 16.23 7.62
C ALA A 89 9.09 17.46 8.37
N GLY A 90 8.22 18.28 8.95
CA GLY A 90 8.60 19.43 9.79
C GLY A 90 8.46 19.18 11.30
N SER A 91 8.12 17.96 11.72
CA SER A 91 7.96 17.61 13.12
C SER A 91 9.32 17.36 13.78
N SER A 92 9.35 17.39 15.10
CA SER A 92 10.55 17.03 15.87
C SER A 92 10.80 15.51 15.90
N VAL A 93 10.13 14.72 15.04
CA VAL A 93 10.26 13.26 15.00
C VAL A 93 11.40 12.83 14.08
N THR A 94 12.53 12.46 14.68
CA THR A 94 13.74 12.10 13.93
C THR A 94 13.64 10.70 13.30
N GLY A 95 14.12 10.57 12.06
CA GLY A 95 14.20 9.30 11.32
C GLY A 95 13.08 9.04 10.30
N ILE A 96 12.07 9.91 10.21
CA ILE A 96 10.97 9.79 9.24
C ILE A 96 10.85 10.99 8.30
N GLU A 97 11.65 12.04 8.51
CA GLU A 97 11.62 13.29 7.74
C GLU A 97 11.89 13.03 6.24
N GLU A 98 12.98 12.36 5.91
CA GLU A 98 13.35 12.04 4.51
C GLU A 98 12.30 11.11 3.85
N THR A 99 11.78 10.15 4.61
CA THR A 99 10.74 9.23 4.13
C THR A 99 9.43 9.95 3.86
N ALA A 100 9.04 10.89 4.72
CA ALA A 100 7.85 11.72 4.54
C ALA A 100 7.98 12.64 3.32
N LEU A 101 9.16 13.23 3.08
CA LEU A 101 9.44 14.02 1.87
C LEU A 101 9.36 13.16 0.59
N ARG A 102 9.89 11.94 0.63
CA ARG A 102 9.84 11.01 -0.52
C ARG A 102 8.40 10.54 -0.81
N ALA A 103 7.62 10.26 0.24
CA ALA A 103 6.21 9.93 0.11
C ALA A 103 5.40 11.11 -0.46
N LEU A 104 5.69 12.33 0.00
CA LEU A 104 5.06 13.55 -0.51
C LEU A 104 5.37 13.78 -1.99
N ALA A 105 6.63 13.62 -2.41
CA ALA A 105 7.01 13.72 -3.81
C ALA A 105 6.28 12.68 -4.69
N THR A 106 6.04 11.49 -4.15
CA THR A 106 5.29 10.42 -4.84
C THR A 106 3.81 10.79 -4.96
N LEU A 107 3.23 11.39 -3.92
CA LEU A 107 1.84 11.83 -3.92
C LEU A 107 1.61 13.04 -4.85
N GLU A 108 2.54 14.00 -4.88
CA GLU A 108 2.46 15.17 -5.77
C GLU A 108 2.49 14.80 -7.26
N GLN A 109 3.16 13.69 -7.62
CA GLN A 109 3.17 13.19 -9.00
C GLN A 109 1.79 12.69 -9.46
N VAL A 110 0.94 12.22 -8.53
CA VAL A 110 -0.40 11.70 -8.83
C VAL A 110 -1.52 12.71 -8.56
N LEU A 111 -1.22 13.84 -7.90
CA LEU A 111 -2.20 14.89 -7.59
C LEU A 111 -2.58 15.72 -8.84
N PRO A 112 -3.89 15.85 -9.16
CA PRO A 112 -4.40 16.80 -10.14
C PRO A 112 -3.94 18.24 -9.85
N ALA A 113 -3.67 19.03 -10.89
CA ALA A 113 -3.17 20.40 -10.76
C ALA A 113 -4.03 21.30 -9.84
N ARG A 114 -5.36 21.07 -9.83
CA ARG A 114 -6.30 21.77 -8.94
C ARG A 114 -6.02 21.54 -7.45
N LEU A 115 -5.66 20.30 -7.08
CA LEU A 115 -5.40 19.92 -5.69
C LEU A 115 -4.03 20.41 -5.23
N ARG A 116 -3.02 20.44 -6.13
CA ARG A 116 -1.70 21.02 -5.83
C ARG A 116 -1.80 22.46 -5.35
N HIS A 117 -2.60 23.29 -6.02
CA HIS A 117 -2.79 24.68 -5.62
C HIS A 117 -3.47 24.78 -4.25
N ARG A 118 -4.55 24.02 -4.03
CA ARG A 118 -5.32 24.04 -2.77
C ARG A 118 -4.47 23.59 -1.58
N VAL A 119 -3.64 22.57 -1.80
CA VAL A 119 -2.64 22.11 -0.83
C VAL A 119 -1.61 23.20 -0.55
N GLN A 120 -0.99 23.82 -1.56
CA GLN A 120 0.00 24.90 -1.36
C GLN A 120 -0.56 26.10 -0.58
N THR A 121 -1.81 26.48 -0.84
CA THR A 121 -2.49 27.55 -0.09
C THR A 121 -2.67 27.17 1.39
N LEU A 122 -3.10 25.95 1.68
CA LEU A 122 -3.28 25.46 3.06
C LEU A 122 -1.93 25.31 3.79
N GLN A 123 -0.87 24.94 3.07
CA GLN A 123 0.50 24.86 3.59
C GLN A 123 1.03 26.24 4.03
N ALA A 124 0.82 27.27 3.21
CA ALA A 124 1.24 28.62 3.53
C ALA A 124 0.57 29.14 4.81
N ALA A 125 -0.68 28.73 5.06
CA ALA A 125 -1.42 29.07 6.27
C ALA A 125 -0.97 28.28 7.52
N THR A 126 -0.55 27.02 7.36
CA THR A 126 -0.17 26.13 8.48
C THR A 126 1.29 26.21 8.90
N ALA A 127 2.19 26.72 8.04
CA ALA A 127 3.61 26.92 8.36
C ALA A 127 3.87 27.86 9.56
N HIS A 128 2.88 28.62 10.00
CA HIS A 128 2.96 29.47 11.20
C HIS A 128 2.76 28.70 12.54
N VAL A 129 2.44 27.41 12.51
CA VAL A 129 2.16 26.60 13.73
C VAL A 129 3.14 25.41 13.83
N ALA A 130 4.43 25.63 13.61
CA ALA A 130 5.43 24.61 13.90
C ALA A 130 5.64 24.50 15.43
N ALA A 131 5.39 23.31 15.99
CA ALA A 131 5.49 23.06 17.42
C ALA A 131 6.95 23.05 17.92
N THR A 132 7.29 23.97 18.81
CA THR A 132 8.61 24.09 19.45
C THR A 132 8.78 23.08 20.60
N GLY A 133 8.74 21.78 20.29
CA GLY A 133 8.88 20.69 21.26
C GLY A 133 10.24 19.96 21.16
N PRO A 134 10.64 19.20 22.20
CA PRO A 134 11.83 18.36 22.14
C PRO A 134 11.72 17.30 21.02
N ALA A 135 12.86 16.93 20.45
CA ALA A 135 12.93 15.93 19.39
C ALA A 135 12.77 14.51 19.94
N VAL A 136 11.93 13.70 19.29
CA VAL A 136 11.60 12.32 19.70
C VAL A 136 11.87 11.39 18.52
N SER A 137 12.67 10.35 18.67
CA SER A 137 12.93 9.45 17.54
C SER A 137 11.72 8.57 17.22
N SER A 138 11.53 8.27 15.93
CA SER A 138 10.48 7.33 15.49
C SER A 138 10.68 5.94 16.10
N ASP A 139 11.92 5.49 16.29
CA ASP A 139 12.23 4.22 16.94
C ASP A 139 11.82 4.19 18.40
N ALA A 140 11.95 5.31 19.12
CA ALA A 140 11.48 5.43 20.50
C ALA A 140 9.95 5.32 20.58
N LEU A 141 9.22 5.94 19.64
CA LEU A 141 7.76 5.82 19.55
C LEU A 141 7.32 4.39 19.22
N MET A 142 8.00 3.74 18.28
CA MET A 142 7.72 2.34 17.93
C MET A 142 8.08 1.38 19.07
N GLY A 143 9.12 1.69 19.84
CA GLY A 143 9.49 0.98 21.06
C GLY A 143 8.40 1.09 22.13
N LEU A 144 7.87 2.30 22.37
CA LEU A 144 6.76 2.54 23.29
C LEU A 144 5.50 1.76 22.87
N ARG A 145 5.18 1.72 21.57
CA ARG A 145 4.05 0.93 21.05
C ARG A 145 4.22 -0.57 21.34
N ARG A 146 5.42 -1.12 21.17
CA ARG A 146 5.71 -2.54 21.46
C ARG A 146 5.61 -2.86 22.96
N LEU A 147 5.98 -1.91 23.81
CA LEU A 147 5.88 -2.05 25.27
C LEU A 147 4.44 -1.88 25.79
N ALA A 148 3.63 -1.05 25.13
CA ALA A 148 2.27 -0.73 25.55
C ALA A 148 1.21 -1.76 25.14
N GLY A 149 1.54 -2.73 24.27
CA GLY A 149 0.62 -3.82 23.90
C GLY A 149 -0.72 -3.39 23.27
N LEU A 150 -0.81 -2.16 22.76
CA LEU A 150 -2.01 -1.65 22.09
C LEU A 150 -2.03 -2.12 20.62
N PRO A 151 -3.21 -2.50 20.09
CA PRO A 151 -3.36 -3.08 18.75
C PRO A 151 -2.89 -2.16 17.63
#